data_AF-A0A7S0MJM0-F1
#
_entry.id   AF-A0A7S0MJM0-F1
#
_cell.length_a   1.000
_cell.length_b   1.000
_cell.length_c   1.000
_cell.angle_alpha   90.00
_cell.angle_beta   90.00
_cell.angle_gamma   90.00
#
_symmetry.space_group_name_H-M   'P 1'
#
loop_
_entity.id
_entity.type
_entity.pdbx_description
1 polymer ?
#
loop_
_entity_poly.entity_id
_entity_poly.type
_entity_poly.pdbx_seq_one_letter_code
_entity_poly.pdbx_strand_id
1 'polypeptide(L)'
;TLILTVGDNTTMYTDAVYEFSFHMTNPSTAQESPPISIEASGLLPIERVPMGKSKLDAVGVKGGSEALYVFEGKWIRRDVGQSNFIPGARNTISATLQANFQLPKGTVIAIGGLTGTQTANGELE
;
A
#
# COMPACT_ATOMS: atom_id res chain seq x y z
N THR A 1 -7.91 -3.58 19.71
CA THR A 1 -8.56 -4.90 19.80
C THR A 1 -10.04 -4.72 19.52
N LEU A 2 -10.62 -5.55 18.65
CA LEU A 2 -12.07 -5.62 18.44
C LEU A 2 -12.63 -6.71 19.36
N ILE A 3 -13.71 -6.43 20.09
CA ILE A 3 -14.37 -7.39 20.97
C ILE A 3 -15.78 -7.61 20.42
N LEU A 4 -16.13 -8.88 20.18
CA LEU A 4 -17.44 -9.30 19.73
C LEU A 4 -18.03 -10.23 20.79
N THR A 5 -19.31 -10.03 21.10
CA THR A 5 -20.06 -10.87 22.04
C THR A 5 -21.11 -11.65 21.25
N VAL A 6 -21.22 -12.94 21.51
CA VAL A 6 -22.34 -13.74 21.00
C VAL A 6 -23.61 -13.20 21.66
N GLY A 7 -24.54 -12.66 20.86
CA GLY A 7 -25.73 -11.98 21.37
C GLY A 7 -26.70 -12.95 22.07
N ASP A 8 -27.56 -12.41 22.93
CA ASP A 8 -28.44 -13.15 23.85
C ASP A 8 -29.41 -14.15 23.18
N ASN A 9 -29.66 -14.01 21.87
CA ASN A 9 -30.51 -14.91 21.07
C ASN A 9 -29.75 -15.59 19.91
N THR A 10 -28.43 -15.64 19.99
CA THR A 10 -27.58 -16.25 18.99
C THR A 10 -26.74 -17.34 19.62
N THR A 11 -26.51 -18.42 18.87
CA THR A 11 -25.61 -19.50 19.27
C THR A 11 -24.63 -19.73 18.13
N MET A 12 -23.35 -19.72 18.47
CA MET A 12 -22.34 -20.29 17.58
C MET A 12 -22.37 -21.81 17.76
N TYR A 13 -22.90 -22.50 16.76
CA TYR A 13 -23.04 -23.95 16.76
C TYR A 13 -21.71 -24.62 16.44
N THR A 14 -21.54 -25.83 16.99
CA THR A 14 -20.39 -26.70 16.66
C THR A 14 -20.38 -27.02 15.17
N ASP A 15 -19.18 -27.14 14.59
CA ASP A 15 -18.92 -27.43 13.17
C ASP A 15 -19.54 -26.46 12.15
N ALA A 16 -20.07 -25.31 12.60
CA ALA A 16 -20.55 -24.25 11.72
C ALA A 16 -19.45 -23.20 11.45
N VAL A 17 -19.36 -22.76 10.19
CA VAL A 17 -18.45 -21.69 9.77
C VAL A 17 -19.15 -20.34 9.91
N TYR A 18 -18.47 -19.40 10.55
CA TYR A 18 -18.94 -18.03 10.74
C TYR A 18 -18.01 -17.05 10.05
N GLU A 19 -18.59 -16.09 9.34
CA GLU A 19 -17.90 -14.98 8.70
C GLU A 19 -18.49 -13.65 9.20
N PHE A 20 -17.62 -12.67 9.46
CA PHE A 20 -18.03 -11.32 9.81
C PHE A 20 -17.13 -10.30 9.11
N SER A 21 -17.67 -9.12 8.86
CA SER A 21 -16.91 -8.00 8.29
C SER A 21 -17.29 -6.70 8.98
N PHE A 22 -16.37 -5.74 8.96
CA PHE A 22 -16.58 -4.40 9.46
C PHE A 22 -15.79 -3.41 8.60
N HIS A 23 -16.26 -2.17 8.53
CA HIS A 23 -15.58 -1.12 7.80
C HIS A 23 -14.55 -0.41 8.68
N MET A 24 -13.45 0.00 8.07
CA MET A 24 -12.40 0.78 8.70
C MET A 24 -11.69 1.61 7.64
N THR A 25 -11.23 2.79 8.04
CA THR A 25 -10.36 3.65 7.23
C THR A 25 -8.91 3.41 7.63
N ASN A 26 -8.04 3.16 6.65
CA ASN A 26 -6.61 3.02 6.90
C ASN A 26 -6.00 4.35 7.37
N PRO A 27 -5.02 4.33 8.28
CA PRO A 27 -4.27 5.53 8.66
C PRO A 27 -3.46 6.08 7.47
N SER A 28 -3.04 7.34 7.56
CA SER A 28 -2.15 7.97 6.57
C SER A 28 -0.70 7.48 6.65
N THR A 29 -0.34 6.79 7.73
CA THR A 29 1.01 6.30 7.97
C THR A 29 1.14 4.86 7.48
N ALA A 30 2.23 4.60 6.77
CA ALA A 30 2.60 3.25 6.34
C ALA A 30 2.66 2.28 7.51
N GLN A 31 2.25 1.03 7.27
CA GLN A 31 2.27 0.00 8.29
C GLN A 31 2.44 -1.38 7.65
N GLU A 32 3.36 -2.17 8.20
CA GLU A 32 3.38 -3.60 7.91
C GLU A 32 2.14 -4.28 8.50
N SER A 33 1.72 -5.40 7.91
CA SER A 33 0.61 -6.17 8.48
C SER A 33 1.02 -6.72 9.85
N PRO A 34 0.36 -6.33 10.94
CA PRO A 34 0.68 -6.79 12.26
C PRO A 34 0.27 -8.27 12.43
N PRO A 35 0.80 -8.97 13.46
CA PRO A 35 0.25 -10.24 13.89
C PRO A 35 -1.21 -10.05 14.31
N ILE A 36 -2.10 -10.89 13.76
CA ILE A 36 -3.53 -10.92 14.12
C ILE A 36 -3.78 -12.27 14.79
N SER A 37 -4.54 -12.27 15.88
CA SER A 37 -4.85 -13.45 16.66
C SER A 37 -6.30 -13.43 17.11
N ILE A 38 -6.86 -14.61 17.37
CA ILE A 38 -8.20 -14.80 17.94
C ILE A 38 -8.08 -15.55 19.26
N GLU A 39 -8.96 -15.22 20.19
CA GLU A 39 -9.13 -15.91 21.47
C GLU A 39 -10.61 -15.85 21.85
N ALA A 40 -11.05 -16.74 22.74
CA ALA A 40 -12.40 -16.71 23.28
C ALA A 40 -12.33 -16.84 24.81
N SER A 41 -13.15 -16.04 25.49
CA SER A 41 -13.35 -16.12 26.93
C SER A 41 -14.76 -16.65 27.23
N GLY A 42 -14.97 -17.14 28.45
CA GLY A 42 -16.28 -17.65 28.88
C GLY A 42 -16.15 -18.92 29.71
N LEU A 43 -17.20 -19.76 29.69
CA LEU A 43 -17.25 -21.02 30.44
C LEU A 43 -16.12 -21.99 30.05
N LEU A 44 -15.78 -22.02 28.75
CA LEU A 44 -14.69 -22.81 28.19
C LEU A 44 -13.81 -21.87 27.35
N PRO A 45 -12.73 -21.30 27.92
CA PRO A 45 -11.88 -20.38 27.19
C PRO A 45 -11.04 -21.09 26.12
N ILE A 46 -10.77 -20.38 25.03
CA ILE A 46 -9.87 -20.81 23.96
C ILE A 46 -8.67 -19.88 23.99
N GLU A 47 -7.47 -20.45 24.15
CA GLU A 47 -6.23 -19.69 24.19
C GLU A 47 -5.99 -18.91 22.89
N ARG A 48 -5.24 -17.81 23.01
CA ARG A 48 -4.91 -16.95 21.89
C ARG A 48 -4.06 -17.68 20.85
N VAL A 49 -4.58 -17.74 19.63
CA VAL A 49 -3.90 -18.36 18.48
C VAL A 49 -3.76 -17.37 17.31
N PRO A 50 -2.67 -17.43 16.53
CA PRO A 50 -2.52 -16.61 15.33
C PRO A 50 -3.59 -16.92 14.28
N MET A 51 -4.11 -15.89 13.62
CA MET A 51 -5.00 -16.03 12.48
C MET A 51 -4.20 -16.09 11.17
N GLY A 52 -4.68 -16.91 10.23
CA GLY A 52 -4.17 -16.90 8.86
C GLY A 52 -4.46 -15.56 8.17
N LYS A 53 -3.52 -15.09 7.34
CA LYS A 53 -3.67 -13.88 6.52
C LYS A 53 -3.66 -14.27 5.04
N SER A 54 -4.46 -13.57 4.23
CA SER A 54 -4.32 -13.61 2.78
C SER A 54 -2.94 -13.10 2.39
N LYS A 55 -2.31 -13.72 1.38
CA LYS A 55 -0.97 -13.35 0.88
C LYS A 55 -0.98 -12.97 -0.60
N LEU A 56 -2.16 -12.70 -1.14
CA LEU A 56 -2.30 -12.28 -2.52
C LEU A 56 -1.74 -10.87 -2.71
N ASP A 57 -1.14 -10.66 -3.87
CA ASP A 57 -0.70 -9.35 -4.32
C ASP A 57 -1.94 -8.50 -4.66
N ALA A 58 -1.87 -7.20 -4.38
CA ALA A 58 -2.95 -6.27 -4.69
C ALA A 58 -2.37 -5.00 -5.31
N VAL A 59 -2.89 -4.61 -6.49
CA VAL A 59 -2.47 -3.38 -7.19
C VAL A 59 -0.94 -3.31 -7.40
N GLY A 60 -0.31 -4.44 -7.73
CA GLY A 60 1.14 -4.51 -7.93
C GLY A 60 1.97 -4.46 -6.64
N VAL A 61 1.34 -4.47 -5.48
CA VAL A 61 2.00 -4.53 -4.17
C VAL A 61 1.96 -5.97 -3.64
N LYS A 62 3.15 -6.52 -3.40
CA LYS A 62 3.30 -7.88 -2.91
C LYS A 62 2.66 -8.05 -1.53
N GLY A 63 1.80 -9.04 -1.36
CA GLY A 63 1.09 -9.26 -0.09
C GLY A 63 0.10 -8.14 0.26
N GLY A 64 -0.31 -7.30 -0.70
CA GLY A 64 -1.20 -6.15 -0.45
C GLY A 64 -2.60 -6.51 0.05
N SER A 65 -2.97 -7.79 0.07
CA SER A 65 -4.21 -8.30 0.70
C SER A 65 -4.05 -8.71 2.17
N GLU A 66 -2.85 -8.61 2.75
CA GLU A 66 -2.66 -8.87 4.18
C GLU A 66 -3.45 -7.86 5.01
N ALA A 67 -4.30 -8.35 5.91
CA ALA A 67 -5.13 -7.47 6.74
C ALA A 67 -4.28 -6.45 7.51
N LEU A 68 -4.73 -5.19 7.52
CA LEU A 68 -4.07 -4.04 8.15
C LEU A 68 -2.70 -3.67 7.56
N TYR A 69 -2.30 -4.23 6.41
CA TYR A 69 -1.17 -3.68 5.66
C TYR A 69 -1.53 -2.32 5.06
N VAL A 70 -0.68 -1.31 5.26
CA VAL A 70 -0.86 0.04 4.73
C VAL A 70 0.37 0.41 3.90
N PHE A 71 0.16 0.49 2.59
CA PHE A 71 1.20 0.74 1.60
C PHE A 71 1.66 2.21 1.58
N GLU A 72 2.95 2.44 1.40
CA GLU A 72 3.55 3.75 1.13
C GLU A 72 4.23 3.77 -0.25
N GLY A 73 3.70 4.59 -1.14
CA GLY A 73 4.29 4.86 -2.44
C GLY A 73 5.49 5.80 -2.30
N LYS A 74 6.64 5.38 -2.83
CA LYS A 74 7.88 6.17 -2.81
C LYS A 74 8.72 5.99 -4.06
N TRP A 75 9.54 6.99 -4.34
CA TRP A 75 10.60 6.91 -5.33
C TRP A 75 11.84 6.24 -4.72
N ILE A 76 12.22 5.08 -5.25
CA ILE A 76 13.49 4.38 -4.98
C ILE A 76 14.66 5.13 -5.62
N ARG A 77 14.51 5.57 -6.87
CA ARG A 77 15.53 6.32 -7.62
C ARG A 77 14.95 7.63 -8.15
N ARG A 78 15.74 8.71 -8.06
CA ARG A 78 15.35 10.07 -8.43
C ARG A 78 16.57 10.90 -8.84
N ASP A 79 17.14 10.55 -9.97
CA ASP A 79 18.31 11.28 -10.52
C ASP A 79 17.90 12.19 -11.66
N VAL A 80 18.60 13.31 -11.80
CA VAL A 80 18.51 14.20 -12.96
C VAL A 80 19.92 14.53 -13.44
N GLY A 81 20.13 14.47 -14.75
CA GLY A 81 21.40 14.78 -15.39
C GLY A 81 21.21 15.59 -16.66
N GLN A 82 22.30 16.15 -17.16
CA GLN A 82 22.31 16.92 -18.40
C GLN A 82 23.47 16.48 -19.30
N SER A 83 23.29 16.62 -20.62
CA SER A 83 24.32 16.22 -21.58
C SER A 83 25.38 17.30 -21.85
N ASN A 84 25.08 18.59 -21.61
CA ASN A 84 25.97 19.70 -21.97
C ASN A 84 25.71 20.96 -21.13
N PHE A 85 26.75 21.65 -20.65
CA PHE A 85 26.63 22.89 -19.88
C PHE A 85 27.02 24.16 -20.67
N ILE A 86 27.46 24.02 -21.92
CA ILE A 86 27.99 25.12 -22.73
C ILE A 86 26.84 26.05 -23.17
N PRO A 87 26.94 27.38 -22.95
CA PRO A 87 25.91 28.34 -23.37
C PRO A 87 25.62 28.29 -24.88
N GLY A 88 24.35 28.32 -25.25
CA GLY A 88 23.90 28.27 -26.64
C GLY A 88 24.03 26.90 -27.33
N ALA A 89 24.65 25.91 -26.68
CA ALA A 89 24.73 24.55 -27.19
C ALA A 89 23.47 23.75 -26.84
N ARG A 90 23.15 22.73 -27.65
CA ARG A 90 22.05 21.80 -27.36
C ARG A 90 22.37 21.02 -26.08
N ASN A 91 21.40 21.02 -25.15
CA ASN A 91 21.47 20.30 -23.89
C ASN A 91 20.24 19.39 -23.76
N THR A 92 20.45 18.13 -23.37
CA THR A 92 19.40 17.18 -23.05
C THR A 92 19.36 16.98 -21.55
N ILE A 93 18.21 17.21 -20.93
CA ILE A 93 17.96 16.87 -19.52
C ILE A 93 17.35 15.47 -19.47
N SER A 94 17.93 14.59 -18.66
CA SER A 94 17.47 13.21 -18.49
C SER A 94 17.15 12.96 -17.03
N ALA A 95 15.93 12.50 -16.76
CA ALA A 95 15.50 12.04 -15.45
C ALA A 95 15.51 10.52 -15.39
N THR A 96 16.02 9.95 -14.30
CA THR A 96 15.94 8.50 -14.02
C THR A 96 15.11 8.29 -12.77
N LEU A 97 13.95 7.68 -12.94
CA LEU A 97 12.96 7.47 -11.88
C LEU A 97 12.72 5.98 -11.66
N GLN A 98 12.56 5.56 -10.41
CA GLN A 98 12.12 4.22 -10.06
C GLN A 98 11.15 4.31 -8.89
N ALA A 99 9.90 3.90 -9.06
CA ALA A 99 8.94 3.78 -7.96
C ALA A 99 9.05 2.40 -7.29
N ASN A 100 8.61 2.27 -6.03
CA ASN A 100 8.50 0.98 -5.34
C ASN A 100 7.21 0.22 -5.66
N PHE A 101 6.42 0.69 -6.62
CA PHE A 101 5.17 0.08 -7.04
C PHE A 101 4.89 0.37 -8.51
N GLN A 102 3.91 -0.34 -9.05
CA GLN A 102 3.45 -0.13 -10.41
C GLN A 102 2.65 1.18 -10.50
N LEU A 103 3.10 2.09 -11.36
CA LEU A 103 2.37 3.32 -11.69
C LEU A 103 1.35 2.97 -12.78
N PRO A 104 0.03 2.97 -12.50
CA PRO A 104 -0.98 2.61 -13.49
C PRO A 104 -1.12 3.69 -14.58
N LYS A 105 -1.73 3.31 -15.71
CA LYS A 105 -2.04 4.22 -16.82
C LYS A 105 -2.80 5.46 -16.32
N GLY A 106 -2.38 6.64 -16.77
CA GLY A 106 -2.97 7.93 -16.37
C GLY A 106 -2.34 8.54 -15.12
N THR A 107 -1.36 7.88 -14.49
CA THR A 107 -0.56 8.50 -13.43
C THR A 107 0.21 9.71 -13.99
N VAL A 108 0.06 10.86 -13.35
CA VAL A 108 0.78 12.09 -13.73
C VAL A 108 2.04 12.22 -12.88
N ILE A 109 3.20 12.29 -13.54
CA ILE A 109 4.48 12.56 -12.89
C ILE A 109 4.88 13.99 -13.19
N ALA A 110 5.04 14.81 -12.16
CA ALA A 110 5.49 16.20 -12.28
C ALA A 110 6.95 16.33 -11.85
N ILE A 111 7.79 16.83 -12.75
CA ILE A 111 9.17 17.25 -12.45
C ILE A 111 9.18 18.78 -12.40
N GLY A 112 9.14 19.33 -11.19
CA GLY A 112 9.13 20.78 -10.97
C GLY A 112 10.54 21.39 -10.98
N GLY A 113 10.60 22.73 -11.02
CA GLY A 113 11.85 23.49 -10.82
C GLY A 113 12.75 23.61 -12.05
N LEU A 114 12.34 23.11 -13.22
CA LEU A 114 13.07 23.24 -14.48
C LEU A 114 12.88 24.66 -15.09
N THR A 115 13.51 25.66 -14.47
CA THR A 115 13.47 27.06 -14.94
C THR A 115 14.47 27.31 -16.08
N GLY A 116 14.24 28.34 -16.90
CA GLY A 116 15.14 28.70 -18.01
C GLY A 116 15.15 27.70 -19.18
N THR A 117 14.22 26.74 -19.18
CA THR A 117 14.03 25.78 -20.26
C THR A 117 12.93 26.27 -21.22
N GLN A 118 13.03 25.90 -22.50
CA GLN A 118 11.96 26.11 -23.49
C GLN A 118 11.13 24.82 -23.71
N THR A 119 11.32 23.82 -22.85
CA THR A 119 10.76 22.48 -23.03
C THR A 119 9.28 22.49 -22.68
N ALA A 120 8.42 22.06 -23.61
CA ALA A 120 7.01 21.84 -23.35
C ALA A 120 6.78 20.56 -22.53
N ASN A 121 5.58 20.41 -21.97
CA ASN A 121 5.17 19.15 -21.33
C ASN A 121 5.20 17.99 -22.35
N GLY A 122 5.49 16.79 -21.89
CA GLY A 122 5.54 15.57 -22.72
C GLY A 122 4.95 14.37 -22.00
N GLU A 123 4.74 13.29 -22.75
CA GLU A 123 4.27 12.00 -22.23
C GLU A 123 5.46 11.07 -21.91
N LEU A 124 5.30 10.22 -20.90
CA LEU A 124 6.24 9.11 -20.63
C LEU A 124 5.80 7.90 -21.45
N GLU A 125 6.65 7.45 -22.37
CA GLU A 125 6.47 6.22 -23.15
C GLU A 125 7.00 4.97 -22.42
#